data_AF-A0A662RII9-F1
#
_entry.id   AF-A0A662RII9-F1
#
_cell.length_a   1.000
_cell.length_b   1.000
_cell.length_c   1.000
_cell.angle_alpha   90.00
_cell.angle_beta   90.00
_cell.angle_gamma   90.00
#
_symmetry.space_group_name_H-M   'P 1'
#
loop_
_entity.id
_entity.type
_entity.pdbx_description
1 polymer ?
#
loop_
_entity_poly.entity_id
_entity_poly.type
_entity_poly.pdbx_seq_one_letter_code
_entity_poly.pdbx_strand_id
1 'polypeptide(L)' 'MRIAILKRDKCQPRKCEYECIKYCPMVRTGTETVVL' A
#
# COMPACT_ATOMS: atom_id res chain seq x y z
N MET A 1 -16.56 -4.63 6.29
CA MET A 1 -15.42 -3.78 5.86
C MET A 1 -14.13 -4.48 6.26
N ARG A 2 -13.12 -4.55 5.37
CA ARG A 2 -11.80 -5.15 5.65
C ARG A 2 -10.74 -4.07 5.44
N ILE A 3 -9.82 -3.93 6.39
CA ILE A 3 -8.76 -2.91 6.39
C ILE A 3 -7.42 -3.62 6.56
N ALA A 4 -6.47 -3.31 5.69
CA ALA A 4 -5.08 -3.75 5.83
C ALA A 4 -4.26 -2.63 6.48
N ILE A 5 -3.48 -2.97 7.51
CA ILE A 5 -2.65 -2.02 8.25
C ILE A 5 -1.19 -2.47 8.14
N LEU A 6 -0.30 -1.54 7.82
CA LEU A 6 1.15 -1.78 7.77
C LEU A 6 1.79 -1.44 9.12
N LYS A 7 2.68 -2.31 9.60
CA LYS A 7 3.58 -1.97 10.71
C LYS A 7 4.71 -1.10 10.18
N ARG A 8 4.64 0.21 10.41
CA ARG A 8 5.60 1.19 9.88
C ARG A 8 7.04 0.88 10.28
N ASP A 9 7.27 0.36 11.49
CA ASP A 9 8.61 0.00 11.97
C ASP A 9 9.29 -1.12 11.15
N LYS A 10 8.48 -2.00 10.54
CA LYS A 10 8.97 -3.07 9.67
C LYS A 10 8.88 -2.73 8.18
N CYS A 11 8.20 -1.64 7.82
CA CYS A 11 8.04 -1.24 6.44
C CYS A 11 9.35 -0.67 5.91
N GLN A 12 9.84 -1.22 4.79
CA GLN A 12 11.09 -0.81 4.18
C GLN A 12 10.83 -0.34 2.73
N PRO A 13 10.21 0.84 2.54
CA PRO A 13 9.75 1.30 1.23
C PRO A 13 10.91 1.49 0.24
N ARG A 14 12.12 1.80 0.73
CA ARG A 14 13.33 1.88 -0.10
C ARG A 14 13.75 0.53 -0.69
N LYS A 15 13.38 -0.59 -0.07
CA LYS A 15 13.73 -1.93 -0.56
C LYS A 15 12.68 -2.55 -1.47
N CYS A 16 11.41 -2.23 -1.27
CA CYS A 16 10.29 -2.78 -2.05
C CYS A 16 9.68 -1.81 -3.07
N GLU A 17 10.23 -0.60 -3.22
CA GLU A 17 9.81 0.40 -4.20
C GLU A 17 8.29 0.68 -4.27
N TYR A 18 7.59 0.64 -3.13
CA TYR A 18 6.14 0.86 -3.03
C TYR A 18 5.28 -0.10 -3.86
N GLU A 19 5.66 -1.37 -3.93
CA GLU A 19 4.86 -2.45 -4.54
C GLU A 19 3.41 -2.48 -4.05
N CYS A 20 3.16 -2.20 -2.77
CA CYS A 20 1.81 -2.15 -2.21
C CYS A 20 0.90 -1.11 -2.89
N ILE A 21 1.45 -0.04 -3.46
CA ILE A 21 0.70 0.97 -4.21
C ILE A 21 0.67 0.58 -5.68
N LYS A 22 1.83 0.22 -6.25
CA LYS A 22 1.98 -0.14 -7.66
C LYS A 22 1.12 -1.33 -8.08
N TYR A 23 0.94 -2.33 -7.22
CA TYR A 23 0.23 -3.57 -7.52
C TYR A 23 -1.15 -3.69 -6.87
N CYS A 24 -1.53 -2.77 -5.99
CA CYS A 24 -2.87 -2.82 -5.40
C CYS A 24 -3.94 -2.60 -6.49
N PRO A 25 -4.87 -3.56 -6.69
CA PRO A 25 -5.88 -3.46 -7.74
C PRO A 25 -6.77 -2.23 -7.52
N MET A 26 -7.16 -1.94 -6.28
CA MET A 26 -8.02 -0.81 -5.96
C MET A 26 -7.35 0.54 -6.28
N VAL A 27 -6.05 0.67 -6.03
CA VAL A 27 -5.27 1.86 -6.40
C VAL A 27 -5.19 2.01 -7.92
N ARG A 28 -4.94 0.92 -8.65
CA ARG A 28 -4.92 0.92 -10.13
C ARG A 28 -6.27 1.29 -10.75
N THR A 29 -7.36 1.00 -10.05
CA THR A 29 -8.72 1.37 -10.47
C THR A 29 -8.99 2.87 -10.25
N GLY A 30 -8.03 3.63 -9.73
CA GLY A 30 -8.15 5.06 -9.46
C GLY A 30 -8.83 5.38 -8.13
N THR A 31 -9.07 4.37 -7.28
CA THR A 31 -9.67 4.58 -5.95
C THR A 31 -8.58 4.92 -4.94
N GLU A 32 -8.76 6.01 -4.19
CA GLU A 32 -7.91 6.35 -3.06
C GLU A 32 -8.06 5.32 -1.94
N THR A 33 -7.20 4.30 -1.95
CA THR A 33 -7.33 3.12 -1.07
C THR A 33 -6.22 3.06 -0.02
N VAL A 34 -5.07 3.66 -0.30
CA VAL A 34 -3.89 3.64 0.59
C VAL A 34 -3.70 5.04 1.15
N VAL A 35 -3.85 5.16 2.47
CA VAL A 35 -3.53 6.38 3.23
C VAL A 35 -2.19 6.12 3.93
N LEU A 36 -1.15 6.89 3.56
CA LEU A 36 0.20 6.71 4.08
C LEU A 36 0.46 7.47 5.37
#